data_AF-A0A9R0VVG5-F1
#
_entry.id   AF-A0A9R0VVG5-F1
#
_cell.length_a   1.000
_cell.length_b   1.000
_cell.length_c   1.000
_cell.angle_alpha   90.00
_cell.angle_beta   90.00
_cell.angle_gamma   90.00
#
_symmetry.space_group_name_H-M   'P 1'
#
loop_
_entity.id
_entity.type
_entity.pdbx_description
1 polymer ?
#
loop_
_entity_poly.entity_id
_entity_poly.type
_entity_poly.pdbx_seq_one_letter_code
_entity_poly.pdbx_strand_id
1 'polypeptide(L)'
;MFLLPTFCRYKRLLCSVDLTKDFFFSYSYNIMRSLQKNINDKNTGHVVYETMFVWNEFLTRAMRNHLKNTDWTVALVHGFFKQSKLSLSGKDFWLTLIARRSRHFAGTRFMKRGVNEKGRVANDVETEQIVFEDTPDDIPSQITSVVQHRGSIPLVWFQETSRLNIRPEITLKSDVDYKATRLHFENLVLRYGNPIVILNLIKTREKKPRESLLRAEFAKAIHYINKGLPDDKRLKFLHMDLSKLSRR
;
A
#
# COMPACT_ATOMS: atom_id res chain seq x y z
N MET A 1 31.28 10.28 -26.31
CA MET A 1 31.31 9.64 -24.98
C MET A 1 30.92 10.68 -23.91
N PHE A 2 29.63 10.99 -23.75
CA PHE A 2 29.12 12.07 -22.86
C PHE A 2 28.02 11.55 -21.90
N LEU A 3 28.26 10.42 -21.23
CA LEU A 3 27.31 9.82 -20.28
C LEU A 3 27.56 10.16 -18.79
N LEU A 4 28.56 11.00 -18.48
CA LEU A 4 29.17 11.03 -17.14
C LEU A 4 28.33 11.64 -16.00
N PRO A 5 27.67 12.81 -16.11
CA PRO A 5 27.04 13.43 -14.93
C PRO A 5 25.73 12.76 -14.50
N THR A 6 24.86 12.44 -15.47
CA THR A 6 23.53 11.86 -15.22
C THR A 6 23.63 10.43 -14.73
N PHE A 7 24.53 9.63 -15.32
CA PHE A 7 24.79 8.26 -14.86
C PHE A 7 25.31 8.25 -13.42
N CYS A 8 26.30 9.10 -13.09
CA CYS A 8 26.83 9.22 -11.75
C CYS A 8 25.77 9.69 -10.73
N ARG A 9 24.77 10.48 -11.15
CA ARG A 9 23.63 10.84 -10.29
C ARG A 9 22.75 9.63 -10.00
N TYR A 10 22.33 8.89 -11.02
CA TYR A 10 21.47 7.71 -10.82
C TYR A 10 22.17 6.59 -10.05
N LYS A 11 23.46 6.34 -10.31
CA LYS A 11 24.26 5.40 -9.54
C LYS A 11 24.27 5.76 -8.06
N ARG A 12 24.51 7.03 -7.71
CA ARG A 12 24.46 7.50 -6.32
C ARG A 12 23.08 7.31 -5.68
N LEU A 13 22.00 7.62 -6.40
CA LEU A 13 20.63 7.40 -5.92
C LEU A 13 20.35 5.92 -5.68
N LEU A 14 20.79 5.03 -6.56
CA LEU A 14 20.63 3.58 -6.37
C LEU A 14 21.46 3.09 -5.17
N CYS A 15 22.72 3.52 -5.06
CA CYS A 15 23.60 3.16 -3.94
C CYS A 15 23.13 3.74 -2.60
N SER A 16 22.29 4.78 -2.59
CA SER A 16 21.69 5.27 -1.35
C SER A 16 20.57 4.39 -0.80
N VAL A 17 20.10 3.41 -1.58
CA VAL A 17 19.12 2.43 -1.11
C VAL A 17 19.85 1.35 -0.32
N ASP A 18 19.64 1.36 0.98
CA ASP A 18 20.16 0.33 1.89
C ASP A 18 19.21 -0.89 1.87
N LEU A 19 19.61 -1.95 1.18
CA LEU A 19 18.82 -3.18 1.08
C LEU A 19 18.79 -3.99 2.39
N THR A 20 19.58 -3.61 3.40
CA THR A 20 19.57 -4.28 4.71
C THR A 20 18.50 -3.73 5.65
N LYS A 21 17.88 -2.60 5.31
CA LYS A 21 16.87 -1.92 6.12
C LYS A 21 15.53 -1.94 5.42
N ASP A 22 14.48 -2.32 6.15
CA ASP A 22 13.10 -2.30 5.66
C ASP A 22 12.84 -3.17 4.42
N PHE A 23 13.77 -4.06 4.04
CA PHE A 23 13.58 -5.04 2.98
C PHE A 23 13.62 -6.47 3.52
N PHE A 24 12.77 -7.32 2.97
CA PHE A 24 12.68 -8.72 3.35
C PHE A 24 12.23 -9.57 2.16
N PHE A 25 12.54 -10.86 2.22
CA PHE A 25 12.13 -11.86 1.25
C PHE A 25 12.06 -13.23 1.94
N SER A 26 11.46 -14.21 1.28
CA SER A 26 11.52 -15.61 1.69
C SER A 26 11.74 -16.48 0.46
N TYR A 27 12.50 -17.56 0.63
CA TYR A 27 12.74 -18.55 -0.42
C TYR A 27 11.56 -19.50 -0.61
N SER A 28 10.86 -19.82 0.47
CA SER A 28 9.79 -20.82 0.51
C SER A 28 8.39 -20.21 0.57
N TYR A 29 8.27 -18.92 0.86
CA TYR A 29 6.99 -18.25 1.04
C TYR A 29 6.89 -16.98 0.19
N ASN A 30 5.77 -16.83 -0.49
CA ASN A 30 5.44 -15.66 -1.31
C ASN A 30 5.03 -14.48 -0.43
N ILE A 31 6.03 -13.86 0.22
CA ILE A 31 5.82 -12.81 1.22
C ILE A 31 5.30 -11.49 0.65
N MET A 32 5.32 -11.33 -0.68
CA MET A 32 4.71 -10.23 -1.42
C MET A 32 3.18 -10.35 -1.54
N ARG A 33 2.60 -11.47 -1.09
CA ARG A 33 1.15 -11.72 -1.06
C ARG A 33 0.65 -11.85 0.37
N SER A 34 -0.64 -11.60 0.57
CA SER A 34 -1.32 -12.00 1.79
C SER A 34 -1.48 -13.52 1.87
N LEU A 35 -1.61 -14.04 3.08
CA LEU A 35 -1.89 -15.45 3.35
C LEU A 35 -3.13 -15.93 2.57
N GLN A 36 -4.22 -15.16 2.60
CA GLN A 36 -5.43 -15.48 1.85
C GLN A 36 -5.16 -15.67 0.35
N LYS A 37 -4.31 -14.84 -0.25
CA LYS A 37 -3.94 -14.98 -1.67
C LYS A 37 -3.03 -16.17 -1.91
N ASN A 38 -2.11 -16.46 -0.99
CA ASN A 38 -1.25 -17.64 -1.09
C ASN A 38 -2.02 -18.96 -1.00
N ILE A 39 -3.11 -18.99 -0.23
CA ILE A 39 -3.97 -20.18 -0.09
C ILE A 39 -4.95 -20.30 -1.27
N ASN A 40 -5.61 -19.21 -1.66
CA ASN A 40 -6.73 -19.27 -2.59
C ASN A 40 -6.32 -19.20 -4.07
N ASP A 41 -5.17 -18.60 -4.38
CA ASP A 41 -4.77 -18.39 -5.77
C ASP A 41 -3.80 -19.48 -6.25
N LYS A 42 -4.15 -20.13 -7.35
CA LYS A 42 -3.33 -21.16 -8.01
C LYS A 42 -2.24 -20.58 -8.91
N ASN A 43 -2.17 -19.26 -9.06
CA ASN A 43 -1.12 -18.60 -9.83
C ASN A 43 0.26 -18.87 -9.21
N THR A 44 1.18 -19.38 -10.02
CA THR A 44 2.58 -19.64 -9.66
C THR A 44 3.54 -18.99 -10.65
N GLY A 45 4.84 -18.99 -10.31
CA GLY A 45 5.89 -18.51 -11.19
C GLY A 45 5.80 -17.00 -11.50
N HIS A 46 6.00 -16.66 -12.78
CA HIS A 46 6.23 -15.28 -13.23
C HIS A 46 5.13 -14.29 -12.80
N VAL A 47 3.87 -14.70 -12.87
CA VAL A 47 2.70 -13.84 -12.59
C VAL A 47 2.73 -13.31 -11.15
N VAL A 48 3.20 -14.11 -10.20
CA VAL A 48 3.28 -13.73 -8.77
C VAL A 48 4.35 -12.65 -8.54
N TYR A 49 5.36 -12.57 -9.42
CA TYR A 49 6.45 -11.61 -9.31
C TYR A 49 6.12 -10.23 -9.92
N GLU A 50 5.01 -10.11 -10.65
CA GLU A 50 4.58 -8.84 -11.25
C GLU A 50 3.81 -7.93 -10.29
N THR A 51 3.52 -8.43 -9.08
CA THR A 51 2.70 -7.71 -8.10
C THR A 51 3.30 -6.36 -7.72
N MET A 52 2.44 -5.46 -7.22
CA MET A 52 2.85 -4.13 -6.80
C MET A 52 3.80 -4.11 -5.61
N PHE A 53 3.94 -5.22 -4.89
CA PHE A 53 4.77 -5.34 -3.69
C PHE A 53 6.17 -5.92 -3.97
N VAL A 54 6.45 -6.38 -5.19
CA VAL A 54 7.80 -6.81 -5.59
C VAL A 54 8.62 -5.59 -5.99
N TRP A 55 9.36 -5.04 -5.04
CA TRP A 55 10.14 -3.82 -5.22
C TRP A 55 11.18 -3.95 -6.35
N ASN A 56 11.89 -5.07 -6.38
CA ASN A 56 12.93 -5.35 -7.38
C ASN A 56 12.37 -5.85 -8.72
N GLU A 57 11.06 -5.79 -8.97
CA GLU A 57 10.45 -6.34 -10.18
C GLU A 57 11.13 -5.81 -11.45
N PHE A 58 11.33 -4.49 -11.54
CA PHE A 58 11.98 -3.86 -12.70
C PHE A 58 13.42 -4.35 -12.90
N LEU A 59 14.19 -4.50 -11.82
CA LEU A 59 15.60 -4.91 -11.85
C LEU A 59 15.77 -6.34 -12.36
N THR A 60 14.78 -7.18 -12.08
CA THR A 60 14.84 -8.63 -12.31
C THR A 60 14.01 -9.08 -13.52
N ARG A 61 13.21 -8.17 -14.10
CA ARG A 61 12.30 -8.45 -15.23
C ARG A 61 13.00 -8.97 -16.46
N ALA A 62 14.16 -8.43 -16.84
CA ALA A 62 14.88 -8.87 -18.02
C ALA A 62 15.31 -10.33 -17.90
N MET A 63 15.88 -10.70 -16.75
CA MET A 63 16.32 -12.06 -16.47
C MET A 63 15.14 -13.04 -16.45
N ARG A 64 14.05 -12.69 -15.75
CA ARG A 64 12.83 -13.51 -15.74
C ARG A 64 12.21 -13.69 -17.13
N ASN A 65 12.16 -12.62 -17.92
CA ASN A 65 11.59 -12.68 -19.27
C ASN A 65 12.43 -13.54 -20.22
N HIS A 66 13.75 -13.59 -20.02
CA HIS A 66 14.67 -14.39 -20.83
C HIS A 66 14.68 -15.86 -20.40
N LEU A 67 14.81 -16.13 -19.10
CA LEU A 67 14.92 -17.49 -18.55
C LEU A 67 13.57 -18.18 -18.38
N LYS A 68 12.45 -17.42 -18.42
CA LYS A 68 11.08 -17.91 -18.20
C LYS A 68 10.87 -18.65 -16.88
N ASN A 69 11.72 -18.37 -15.89
CA ASN A 69 11.61 -18.92 -14.53
C ASN A 69 11.85 -17.83 -13.47
N THR A 70 11.69 -18.23 -12.21
CA THR A 70 11.92 -17.36 -11.04
C THR A 70 13.08 -17.84 -10.17
N ASP A 71 13.76 -18.93 -10.54
CA ASP A 71 14.74 -19.64 -9.71
C ASP A 71 15.97 -18.78 -9.37
N TRP A 72 16.32 -17.87 -10.27
CA TRP A 72 17.45 -16.95 -10.12
C TRP A 72 17.08 -15.62 -9.46
N THR A 73 15.81 -15.43 -9.06
CA THR A 73 15.33 -14.17 -8.50
C THR A 73 14.46 -14.36 -7.27
N VAL A 74 14.75 -13.60 -6.22
CA VAL A 74 13.83 -13.47 -5.07
C VAL A 74 12.92 -12.25 -5.23
N ALA A 75 11.71 -12.34 -4.72
CA ALA A 75 10.80 -11.19 -4.63
C ALA A 75 11.17 -10.35 -3.41
N LEU A 76 11.86 -9.23 -3.64
CA LEU A 76 12.23 -8.32 -2.57
C LEU A 76 11.07 -7.40 -2.24
N VAL A 77 10.63 -7.40 -0.99
CA VAL A 77 9.51 -6.58 -0.51
C VAL A 77 10.05 -5.48 0.39
N HIS A 78 9.54 -4.25 0.20
CA HIS A 78 9.88 -3.10 1.02
C HIS A 78 8.78 -2.84 2.05
N GLY A 79 9.13 -2.58 3.30
CA GLY A 79 8.21 -2.23 4.37
C GLY A 79 8.70 -2.74 5.73
N PHE A 80 7.89 -3.53 6.42
CA PHE A 80 8.21 -4.02 7.76
C PHE A 80 7.89 -5.51 7.89
N PHE A 81 8.73 -6.24 8.61
CA PHE A 81 8.46 -7.62 8.99
C PHE A 81 8.93 -7.81 10.42
N LYS A 82 8.05 -8.35 11.28
CA LYS A 82 8.42 -8.81 12.61
C LYS A 82 7.55 -9.99 12.99
N GLN A 83 8.17 -11.00 13.57
CA GLN A 83 7.50 -12.13 14.18
C GLN A 83 7.91 -12.21 15.64
N SER A 84 6.99 -12.57 16.52
CA SER A 84 7.24 -12.68 17.95
C SER A 84 6.39 -13.81 18.54
N LYS A 85 7.04 -14.67 19.33
CA LYS A 85 6.37 -15.70 20.12
C LYS A 85 5.76 -15.05 21.35
N LEU A 86 4.50 -15.33 21.62
CA LEU A 86 3.73 -14.81 22.74
C LEU A 86 3.04 -15.99 23.45
N SER A 87 2.74 -15.81 24.73
CA SER A 87 2.00 -16.79 25.52
C SER A 87 0.80 -16.11 26.16
N LEU A 88 -0.40 -16.68 25.99
CA LEU A 88 -1.63 -16.17 26.58
C LEU A 88 -2.48 -17.35 27.06
N SER A 89 -2.92 -17.31 28.33
CA SER A 89 -3.76 -18.35 28.93
C SER A 89 -3.17 -19.77 28.80
N GLY A 90 -1.85 -19.90 28.92
CA GLY A 90 -1.14 -21.18 28.82
C GLY A 90 -0.98 -21.71 27.39
N LYS A 91 -1.32 -20.92 26.36
CA LYS A 91 -1.11 -21.25 24.95
C LYS A 91 -0.05 -20.36 24.34
N ASP A 92 0.92 -20.99 23.69
CA ASP A 92 1.95 -20.30 22.93
C ASP A 92 1.50 -20.11 21.48
N PHE A 93 1.76 -18.93 20.93
CA PHE A 93 1.43 -18.62 19.54
C PHE A 93 2.44 -17.64 18.95
N TRP A 94 2.52 -17.65 17.63
CA TRP A 94 3.31 -16.70 16.86
C TRP A 94 2.44 -15.57 16.36
N LEU A 95 2.83 -14.34 16.67
CA LEU A 95 2.27 -13.13 16.07
C LEU A 95 3.25 -12.59 15.03
N THR A 96 2.82 -12.54 13.78
CA THR A 96 3.58 -11.96 12.68
C THR A 96 2.89 -10.70 12.18
N LEU A 97 3.65 -9.61 12.08
CA LEU A 97 3.21 -8.36 11.47
C LEU A 97 4.05 -8.09 10.22
N ILE A 98 3.37 -8.00 9.07
CA ILE A 98 4.00 -7.71 7.78
C ILE A 98 3.38 -6.42 7.24
N ALA A 99 4.19 -5.44 6.88
CA ALA A 99 3.76 -4.28 6.12
C ALA A 99 4.47 -4.29 4.76
N ARG A 100 3.70 -4.29 3.67
CA ARG A 100 4.19 -4.31 2.29
C ARG A 100 3.89 -2.98 1.63
N ARG A 101 4.94 -2.28 1.21
CA ARG A 101 4.82 -0.99 0.53
C ARG A 101 4.83 -1.20 -0.98
N SER A 102 3.86 -0.59 -1.65
CA SER A 102 3.79 -0.56 -3.10
C SER A 102 5.02 0.09 -3.74
N ARG A 103 5.53 -0.53 -4.81
CA ARG A 103 6.54 0.05 -5.71
C ARG A 103 5.96 1.12 -6.63
N HIS A 104 4.64 1.13 -6.80
CA HIS A 104 3.96 2.02 -7.72
C HIS A 104 3.72 3.39 -7.10
N PHE A 105 3.79 4.42 -7.96
CA PHE A 105 3.61 5.82 -7.57
C PHE A 105 4.45 6.22 -6.34
N ALA A 106 5.59 5.55 -6.18
CA ALA A 106 6.61 5.87 -5.22
C ALA A 106 7.35 7.15 -5.64
N GLY A 107 7.79 7.93 -4.66
CA GLY A 107 8.53 9.16 -4.86
C GLY A 107 8.70 9.91 -3.54
N THR A 108 9.42 11.01 -3.58
CA THR A 108 9.66 11.81 -2.38
C THR A 108 8.34 12.38 -1.84
N ARG A 109 8.27 12.49 -0.51
CA ARG A 109 7.19 13.19 0.19
C ARG A 109 7.02 14.57 -0.47
N PHE A 110 5.77 14.96 -0.70
CA PHE A 110 5.32 16.18 -1.40
C PHE A 110 5.34 16.16 -2.94
N MET A 111 6.25 15.45 -3.61
CA MET A 111 6.22 15.33 -5.09
C MET A 111 5.22 14.29 -5.60
N LYS A 112 4.90 13.28 -4.78
CA LYS A 112 3.92 12.23 -5.09
C LYS A 112 2.92 12.12 -3.95
N ARG A 113 1.75 12.75 -4.10
CA ARG A 113 0.57 12.59 -3.24
C ARG A 113 -0.65 12.31 -4.12
N GLY A 114 -1.72 11.84 -3.48
CA GLY A 114 -2.95 11.54 -4.21
C GLY A 114 -2.89 10.24 -5.00
N VAL A 115 -3.65 10.22 -6.08
CA VAL A 115 -3.78 9.12 -7.05
C VAL A 115 -3.24 9.54 -8.42
N ASN A 116 -2.71 8.58 -9.18
CA ASN A 116 -2.37 8.78 -10.59
C ASN A 116 -3.47 8.25 -11.53
N GLU A 117 -3.31 8.50 -12.83
CA GLU A 117 -4.26 8.08 -13.88
C GLU A 117 -4.50 6.55 -13.94
N LYS A 118 -3.61 5.75 -13.35
CA LYS A 118 -3.74 4.29 -13.26
C LYS A 118 -4.40 3.82 -11.95
N GLY A 119 -4.98 4.72 -11.17
CA GLY A 119 -5.63 4.41 -9.89
C GLY A 119 -4.65 4.00 -8.77
N ARG A 120 -3.35 4.29 -8.92
CA ARG A 120 -2.32 3.94 -7.91
C ARG A 120 -2.09 5.14 -7.01
N VAL A 121 -2.24 4.95 -5.71
CA VAL A 121 -2.05 6.01 -4.71
C VAL A 121 -0.63 6.03 -4.15
N ALA A 122 -0.20 7.20 -3.69
CA ALA A 122 1.10 7.33 -3.05
C ALA A 122 1.02 6.74 -1.64
N ASN A 123 2.13 6.21 -1.12
CA ASN A 123 2.19 5.56 0.19
C ASN A 123 1.15 4.43 0.36
N ASP A 124 0.84 3.69 -0.71
CA ASP A 124 0.00 2.48 -0.69
C ASP A 124 0.76 1.37 0.06
N VAL A 125 0.19 0.95 1.19
CA VAL A 125 0.74 -0.04 2.12
C VAL A 125 -0.36 -1.03 2.49
N GLU A 126 -0.03 -2.30 2.42
CA GLU A 126 -0.83 -3.40 2.95
C GLU A 126 -0.17 -3.90 4.24
N THR A 127 -0.90 -3.86 5.34
CA THR A 127 -0.48 -4.41 6.63
C THR A 127 -1.25 -5.70 6.88
N GLU A 128 -0.55 -6.76 7.21
CA GLU A 128 -1.12 -8.06 7.53
C GLU A 128 -0.63 -8.52 8.89
N GLN A 129 -1.59 -8.89 9.73
CA GLN A 129 -1.36 -9.59 10.98
C GLN A 129 -1.66 -11.07 10.75
N ILE A 130 -0.71 -11.94 11.05
CA ILE A 130 -0.88 -13.39 11.03
C ILE A 130 -0.71 -13.92 12.44
N VAL A 131 -1.61 -14.79 12.89
CA VAL A 131 -1.52 -15.50 14.15
C VAL A 131 -1.69 -16.99 13.90
N PHE A 132 -0.76 -17.80 14.40
CA PHE A 132 -0.86 -19.25 14.39
C PHE A 132 -0.32 -19.85 15.69
N GLU A 133 -0.89 -20.96 16.10
CA GLU A 133 -0.50 -21.67 17.32
C GLU A 133 0.90 -22.28 17.18
N ASP A 134 1.68 -22.26 18.27
CA ASP A 134 2.99 -22.90 18.32
C ASP A 134 2.82 -24.37 18.71
N THR A 135 2.52 -25.20 17.72
CA THR A 135 2.31 -26.64 17.92
C THR A 135 3.60 -27.43 17.72
N PRO A 136 3.78 -28.57 18.42
CA PRO A 136 4.88 -29.49 18.16
C PRO A 136 4.87 -30.08 16.74
N ASP A 137 3.69 -30.16 16.14
CA ASP A 137 3.52 -30.52 14.73
C ASP A 137 4.00 -29.36 13.84
N ASP A 138 4.83 -29.65 12.83
CA ASP A 138 5.41 -28.67 11.90
C ASP A 138 4.34 -27.83 11.15
N ILE A 139 3.08 -28.27 11.14
CA ILE A 139 1.97 -27.62 10.46
C ILE A 139 0.98 -27.10 11.50
N PRO A 140 0.79 -25.76 11.62
CA PRO A 140 -0.16 -25.22 12.57
C PRO A 140 -1.58 -25.60 12.18
N SER A 141 -2.32 -26.16 13.14
CA SER A 141 -3.72 -26.57 12.96
C SER A 141 -4.66 -25.39 12.69
N GLN A 142 -4.32 -24.21 13.21
CA GLN A 142 -5.09 -22.98 13.05
C GLN A 142 -4.17 -21.81 12.70
N ILE A 143 -4.51 -21.13 11.61
CA ILE A 143 -3.86 -19.90 11.18
C ILE A 143 -4.93 -18.86 10.84
N THR A 144 -4.70 -17.64 11.29
CA THR A 144 -5.55 -16.49 10.98
C THR A 144 -4.71 -15.40 10.33
N SER A 145 -5.31 -14.68 9.38
CA SER A 145 -4.71 -13.52 8.75
C SER A 145 -5.73 -12.40 8.64
N VAL A 146 -5.33 -11.19 9.04
CA VAL A 146 -6.13 -9.97 8.91
C VAL A 146 -5.32 -8.95 8.15
N VAL A 147 -5.86 -8.48 7.03
CA VAL A 147 -5.23 -7.49 6.16
C VAL A 147 -5.93 -6.14 6.29
N GLN A 148 -5.15 -5.07 6.39
CA GLN A 148 -5.59 -3.68 6.37
C GLN A 148 -4.80 -2.90 5.31
N HIS A 149 -5.49 -2.02 4.59
CA HIS A 149 -4.87 -1.14 3.59
C HIS A 149 -4.79 0.29 4.11
N ARG A 150 -3.66 0.95 3.86
CA ARG A 150 -3.44 2.37 4.09
C ARG A 150 -2.82 3.00 2.83
N GLY A 151 -3.39 4.11 2.37
CA GLY A 151 -2.87 4.85 1.23
C GLY A 151 -3.10 6.35 1.35
N SER A 152 -2.54 7.13 0.43
CA SER A 152 -2.92 8.54 0.27
C SER A 152 -4.39 8.65 -0.15
N ILE A 153 -5.04 9.75 0.24
CA ILE A 153 -6.41 10.06 -0.19
C ILE A 153 -6.46 10.03 -1.73
N PRO A 154 -7.32 9.21 -2.35
CA PRO A 154 -7.30 8.92 -3.78
C PRO A 154 -7.93 10.04 -4.63
N LEU A 155 -7.50 11.27 -4.40
CA LEU A 155 -7.82 12.44 -5.22
C LEU A 155 -6.58 12.83 -6.03
N VAL A 156 -6.75 13.60 -7.10
CA VAL A 156 -5.61 14.18 -7.83
C VAL A 156 -5.23 15.50 -7.15
N TRP A 157 -4.14 15.48 -6.38
CA TRP A 157 -3.70 16.66 -5.62
C TRP A 157 -2.20 16.65 -5.37
N PHE A 158 -1.66 17.85 -5.18
CA PHE A 158 -0.23 18.05 -4.93
C PHE A 158 -0.02 19.10 -3.83
N GLN A 159 1.20 19.12 -3.31
CA GLN A 159 1.66 20.14 -2.38
C GLN A 159 2.98 20.66 -2.90
N GLU A 160 3.01 21.93 -3.28
CA GLU A 160 4.20 22.55 -3.82
C GLU A 160 5.22 22.81 -2.70
N THR A 161 6.39 22.21 -2.81
CA THR A 161 7.46 22.39 -1.83
C THR A 161 8.17 23.71 -2.04
N SER A 162 8.08 24.61 -1.07
CA SER A 162 9.01 25.72 -0.92
C SER A 162 9.92 25.46 0.28
N ARG A 163 11.23 25.71 0.15
CA ARG A 163 12.20 25.60 1.26
C ARG A 163 11.87 26.52 2.44
N LEU A 164 11.04 27.54 2.20
CA LEU A 164 10.63 28.55 3.20
C LEU A 164 9.29 28.20 3.88
N ASN A 165 8.48 27.32 3.30
CA ASN A 165 7.14 27.02 3.79
C ASN A 165 7.11 25.66 4.52
N ILE A 166 7.14 25.72 5.85
CA ILE A 166 7.01 24.55 6.74
C ILE A 166 5.68 23.79 6.52
N ARG A 167 4.67 24.46 5.95
CA ARG A 167 3.33 23.91 5.70
C ARG A 167 2.83 24.30 4.30
N PRO A 168 3.28 23.61 3.24
CA PRO A 168 2.91 23.94 1.86
C PRO A 168 1.41 23.79 1.61
N GLU A 169 0.87 24.65 0.75
CA GLU A 169 -0.54 24.66 0.40
C GLU A 169 -0.95 23.37 -0.34
N ILE A 170 -2.23 23.00 -0.24
CA ILE A 170 -2.80 21.84 -0.93
C ILE A 170 -3.54 22.35 -2.16
N THR A 171 -3.11 21.90 -3.32
CA THR A 171 -3.78 22.21 -4.59
C THR A 171 -4.51 20.97 -5.09
N LEU A 172 -5.83 21.07 -5.16
CA LEU A 172 -6.69 20.08 -5.83
C LEU A 172 -6.63 20.30 -7.33
N LYS A 173 -6.46 19.23 -8.10
CA LYS A 173 -6.61 19.26 -9.55
C LYS A 173 -7.95 18.62 -9.90
N SER A 174 -8.62 19.16 -10.92
CA SER A 174 -9.84 18.56 -11.46
C SER A 174 -9.56 17.15 -11.99
N ASP A 175 -10.34 16.18 -11.51
CA ASP A 175 -10.46 14.84 -12.07
C ASP A 175 -11.89 14.71 -12.59
N VAL A 176 -12.05 14.87 -13.91
CA VAL A 176 -13.37 14.84 -14.55
C VAL A 176 -14.02 13.49 -14.25
N ASP A 177 -15.21 13.52 -13.65
CA ASP A 177 -15.97 12.34 -13.21
C ASP A 177 -15.25 11.42 -12.22
N TYR A 178 -14.21 11.91 -11.55
CA TYR A 178 -13.40 11.16 -10.58
C TYR A 178 -12.86 9.83 -11.14
N LYS A 179 -12.39 9.81 -12.39
CA LYS A 179 -11.94 8.59 -13.08
C LYS A 179 -10.78 7.92 -12.36
N ALA A 180 -9.78 8.67 -11.92
CA ALA A 180 -8.63 8.11 -11.23
C ALA A 180 -9.01 7.58 -9.83
N THR A 181 -9.90 8.29 -9.13
CA THR A 181 -10.47 7.84 -7.86
C THR A 181 -11.28 6.55 -8.02
N ARG A 182 -12.14 6.48 -9.05
CA ARG A 182 -12.95 5.28 -9.36
C ARG A 182 -12.06 4.07 -9.63
N LEU A 183 -11.08 4.23 -10.52
CA LEU A 183 -10.13 3.16 -10.85
C LEU A 183 -9.33 2.68 -9.64
N HIS A 184 -9.01 3.58 -8.69
CA HIS A 184 -8.39 3.17 -7.44
C HIS A 184 -9.26 2.20 -6.63
N PHE A 185 -10.55 2.49 -6.49
CA PHE A 185 -11.46 1.61 -5.76
C PHE A 185 -11.76 0.31 -6.51
N GLU A 186 -11.84 0.34 -7.83
CA GLU A 186 -11.91 -0.89 -8.64
C GLU A 186 -10.69 -1.77 -8.40
N ASN A 187 -9.48 -1.20 -8.38
CA ASN A 187 -8.25 -1.92 -8.03
C ASN A 187 -8.27 -2.46 -6.59
N LEU A 188 -8.91 -1.78 -5.64
CA LEU A 188 -9.07 -2.28 -4.27
C LEU A 188 -10.07 -3.45 -4.22
N VAL A 189 -11.21 -3.35 -4.90
CA VAL A 189 -12.21 -4.42 -4.98
C VAL A 189 -11.62 -5.67 -5.64
N LEU A 190 -10.81 -5.51 -6.69
CA LEU A 190 -10.09 -6.64 -7.30
C LEU A 190 -9.11 -7.31 -6.33
N ARG A 191 -8.54 -6.55 -5.38
CA ARG A 191 -7.57 -7.08 -4.41
C ARG A 191 -8.20 -7.69 -3.17
N TYR A 192 -9.27 -7.09 -2.65
CA TYR A 192 -9.82 -7.36 -1.31
C TYR A 192 -11.31 -7.72 -1.31
N GLY A 193 -11.99 -7.59 -2.44
CA GLY A 193 -13.43 -7.81 -2.55
C GLY A 193 -14.26 -6.64 -2.01
N ASN A 194 -15.57 -6.88 -1.92
CA ASN A 194 -16.54 -5.96 -1.33
C ASN A 194 -16.96 -6.47 0.07
N PRO A 195 -17.37 -5.58 0.98
CA PRO A 195 -17.43 -4.12 0.84
C PRO A 195 -16.08 -3.44 1.13
N ILE A 196 -15.80 -2.32 0.47
CA ILE A 196 -14.70 -1.42 0.86
C ILE A 196 -15.18 -0.43 1.91
N VAL A 197 -14.57 -0.49 3.10
CA VAL A 197 -14.82 0.45 4.20
C VAL A 197 -13.67 1.45 4.28
N ILE A 198 -13.99 2.73 4.11
CA ILE A 198 -13.03 3.83 4.12
C ILE A 198 -13.11 4.51 5.47
N LEU A 199 -12.03 4.44 6.24
CA LEU A 199 -11.89 5.20 7.48
C LEU A 199 -11.10 6.48 7.24
N ASN A 200 -11.76 7.63 7.33
CA ASN A 200 -11.15 8.94 7.12
C ASN A 200 -11.00 9.73 8.43
N LEU A 201 -9.74 9.97 8.83
CA LEU A 201 -9.37 10.58 10.11
C LEU A 201 -8.95 12.06 10.02
N ILE A 202 -9.21 12.73 8.89
CA ILE A 202 -8.87 14.14 8.71
C ILE A 202 -9.58 14.99 9.78
N LYS A 203 -8.92 16.03 10.30
CA LYS A 203 -9.55 16.93 11.27
C LYS A 203 -10.76 17.66 10.67
N THR A 204 -11.87 17.74 11.39
CA THR A 204 -13.06 18.44 10.88
C THR A 204 -12.88 19.97 10.92
N ARG A 205 -12.23 20.49 11.97
CA ARG A 205 -12.04 21.94 12.18
C ARG A 205 -10.54 22.27 12.16
N GLU A 206 -10.18 23.17 11.25
CA GLU A 206 -8.83 23.74 11.15
C GLU A 206 -8.94 25.27 11.16
N LYS A 207 -7.98 25.97 11.78
CA LYS A 207 -7.93 27.44 11.74
C LYS A 207 -7.73 28.00 10.32
N LYS A 208 -6.99 27.25 9.50
CA LYS A 208 -6.81 27.49 8.06
C LYS A 208 -7.19 26.21 7.33
N PRO A 209 -8.17 26.22 6.41
CA PRO A 209 -8.61 25.01 5.73
C PRO A 209 -7.49 24.47 4.84
N ARG A 210 -7.03 23.24 5.11
CA ARG A 210 -6.00 22.56 4.32
C ARG A 210 -6.44 21.14 4.01
N GLU A 211 -6.34 20.24 4.99
CA GLU A 211 -6.76 18.86 4.80
C GLU A 211 -8.29 18.73 4.75
N SER A 212 -8.99 19.68 5.40
CA SER A 212 -10.45 19.83 5.30
C SER A 212 -10.96 20.03 3.87
N LEU A 213 -10.17 20.62 2.97
CA LEU A 213 -10.50 20.70 1.53
C LEU A 213 -10.52 19.30 0.89
N LEU A 214 -9.50 18.49 1.16
CA LEU A 214 -9.44 17.10 0.70
C LEU A 214 -10.58 16.27 1.26
N ARG A 215 -10.97 16.51 2.52
CA ARG A 215 -12.11 15.83 3.14
C ARG A 215 -13.41 16.10 2.38
N ALA A 216 -13.70 17.37 2.11
CA ALA A 216 -14.92 17.78 1.42
C ALA A 216 -14.94 17.21 0.00
N GLU A 217 -13.83 17.30 -0.72
CA GLU A 217 -13.76 16.81 -2.09
C GLU A 217 -13.78 15.28 -2.17
N PHE A 218 -13.17 14.58 -1.20
CA PHE A 218 -13.22 13.13 -1.16
C PHE A 218 -14.64 12.63 -0.88
N ALA A 219 -15.40 13.29 0.00
CA ALA A 219 -16.79 12.95 0.25
C ALA A 219 -17.67 13.11 -1.01
N LYS A 220 -17.45 14.18 -1.80
CA LYS A 220 -18.13 14.37 -3.09
C LYS A 220 -17.76 13.27 -4.09
N ALA A 221 -16.48 12.91 -4.19
CA ALA A 221 -16.01 11.83 -5.05
C ALA A 221 -16.69 10.49 -4.72
N ILE A 222 -16.75 10.13 -3.43
CA ILE A 222 -17.42 8.90 -2.99
C ILE A 222 -18.92 8.94 -3.30
N HIS A 223 -19.58 10.07 -3.02
CA HIS A 223 -21.00 10.23 -3.35
C HIS A 223 -21.26 10.07 -4.85
N TYR A 224 -20.43 10.69 -5.69
CA TYR A 224 -20.52 10.57 -7.15
C TYR A 224 -20.32 9.12 -7.62
N ILE A 225 -19.29 8.42 -7.13
CA ILE A 225 -19.01 7.03 -7.49
C ILE A 225 -20.16 6.12 -7.07
N ASN A 226 -20.69 6.28 -5.85
CA ASN A 226 -21.77 5.45 -5.32
C ASN A 226 -23.09 5.59 -6.08
N LYS A 227 -23.34 6.71 -6.80
CA LYS A 227 -24.52 6.84 -7.67
C LYS A 227 -24.55 5.81 -8.79
N GLY A 228 -23.38 5.36 -9.26
CA GLY A 228 -23.25 4.37 -10.32
C GLY A 228 -23.09 2.94 -9.83
N LEU A 229 -23.19 2.68 -8.52
CA LEU A 229 -22.98 1.35 -7.93
C LEU A 229 -24.26 0.83 -7.27
N PRO A 230 -24.54 -0.49 -7.36
CA PRO A 230 -25.62 -1.11 -6.60
C PRO A 230 -25.31 -1.10 -5.10
N ASP A 231 -26.34 -1.19 -4.27
CA ASP A 231 -26.25 -0.98 -2.81
C ASP A 231 -25.21 -1.88 -2.12
N ASP A 232 -25.07 -3.14 -2.56
CA ASP A 232 -24.14 -4.14 -2.04
C ASP A 232 -22.67 -3.80 -2.35
N LYS A 233 -22.41 -3.03 -3.41
CA LYS A 233 -21.06 -2.63 -3.86
C LYS A 233 -20.70 -1.19 -3.52
N ARG A 234 -21.59 -0.45 -2.84
CA ARG A 234 -21.31 0.93 -2.45
C ARG A 234 -20.13 1.01 -1.49
N LEU A 235 -19.28 2.00 -1.72
CA LEU A 235 -18.16 2.35 -0.84
C LEU A 235 -18.71 2.91 0.46
N LYS A 236 -18.31 2.31 1.59
CA LYS A 236 -18.76 2.73 2.93
C LYS A 236 -17.78 3.75 3.48
N PHE A 237 -18.16 5.04 3.45
CA PHE A 237 -17.31 6.13 3.91
C PHE A 237 -17.63 6.53 5.35
N LEU A 238 -16.67 6.30 6.25
CA LEU A 238 -16.77 6.62 7.67
C LEU A 238 -15.75 7.70 8.02
N HIS A 239 -16.25 8.88 8.41
CA HIS A 239 -15.41 9.97 8.89
C HIS A 239 -15.38 9.99 10.41
N MET A 240 -14.19 9.95 11.00
CA MET A 240 -14.00 10.05 12.45
C MET A 240 -12.94 11.09 12.78
N ASP A 241 -13.29 12.09 13.60
CA ASP A 241 -12.32 13.07 14.10
C ASP A 241 -11.72 12.58 15.42
N LEU A 242 -10.49 12.06 15.37
CA LEU A 242 -9.78 11.54 16.54
C LEU A 242 -9.66 12.56 17.68
N SER A 243 -9.57 13.86 17.35
CA SER A 243 -9.46 14.92 18.38
C SER A 243 -10.72 15.05 19.24
N LYS A 244 -11.87 14.56 18.75
CA LYS A 244 -13.12 14.49 19.50
C LYS A 244 -13.23 13.19 20.30
N LEU A 245 -12.56 12.12 19.87
CA LEU A 245 -12.57 10.82 20.52
C LEU A 245 -11.59 10.75 21.69
N SER A 246 -10.43 11.40 21.60
CA SER A 246 -9.41 11.43 22.67
C SER A 246 -9.76 12.31 23.88
N ARG A 247 -10.94 12.94 23.87
CA ARG A 247 -11.45 13.81 24.96
C ARG A 247 -12.54 13.13 25.80
N ARG A 248 -12.65 11.81 25.70
CA ARG A 248 -13.53 10.96 26.52
C ARG A 248 -12.69 9.99 27.32
#